data_AF-A0AAD0NCY5-F1
#
_entry.id   AF-A0AAD0NCY5-F1
#
_cell.length_a   1.000
_cell.length_b   1.000
_cell.length_c   1.000
_cell.angle_alpha   90.00
_cell.angle_beta   90.00
_cell.angle_gamma   90.00
#
_symmetry.space_group_name_H-M   'P 1'
#
loop_
_entity.id
_entity.type
_entity.pdbx_description
1 polymer ?
#
loop_
_entity_poly.entity_id
_entity_poly.type
_entity_poly.pdbx_seq_one_letter_code
_entity_poly.pdbx_strand_id
1 'polypeptide(L)'
;MAVAAASGRSRGALPCTRDSDNQEIMSISEIFRVVGTDITEGGHVPISALRKPKILSIGGCVTEVLAGRMSRLADVSHLWRVSVPCLMSKKVDGRTYFESNDHQLSERINFELTKQALRKLKTGGYEFLIFDPTSDFHNDYYEKDGCIISDMEAVGLAPNWKWPDGFVDDGWVRISTKSYQYLEIYFHYLQKLIDLSDEIGIPLIALKRRTCVNKITRDGVTGLGDPDAAEINWWIDLLWKKIDGLLGKVNVLDLNGRFSITSFDVPYGEGKFHPIDEFYDYAAYKLMGLMRLGDDLISEVMFPVYRERASRRLAIHSERDELLQEREGLIHGRDGLLQERDALVQERDALIHERGVLALERDGLTGERDRLVQERDIWINERGVLVQECDSLTRERNELVRDRDEVARERDGLIQEQVSLMHDRDALRLSLGNFTAEQDLVLAREIENPSVASECHRRELALLAEARDVALAENAASAQALGELQQAYNDLAHRHGELCVQQNRLFTELRLEGGPMALRDVLPLARAWRPVLRRIGAMKRFCRRLMGHGNNETAHRGGFREQ
;
A
#
# COMPACT_ATOMS: atom_id res chain seq x y z
N MET A 1 96.28 -89.13 36.27
CA MET A 1 94.88 -89.57 36.09
C MET A 1 93.97 -88.43 36.51
N ALA A 2 92.94 -88.19 35.71
CA ALA A 2 92.25 -86.92 35.53
C ALA A 2 91.50 -86.37 36.75
N VAL A 3 91.55 -85.05 36.92
CA VAL A 3 90.50 -84.27 37.61
C VAL A 3 90.01 -83.23 36.60
N ALA A 4 88.76 -83.39 36.20
CA ALA A 4 88.08 -82.58 35.20
C ALA A 4 87.58 -81.25 35.80
N ALA A 5 87.76 -80.19 35.03
CA ALA A 5 87.23 -78.86 35.26
C ALA A 5 85.79 -78.72 34.72
N ALA A 6 84.94 -77.98 35.42
CA ALA A 6 83.70 -77.37 34.90
C ALA A 6 83.33 -76.19 35.84
N SER A 7 83.74 -74.97 35.49
CA SER A 7 82.91 -73.93 34.85
C SER A 7 81.95 -73.21 35.81
N GLY A 8 82.50 -72.24 36.56
CA GLY A 8 81.71 -71.19 37.18
C GLY A 8 81.08 -70.29 36.12
N ARG A 9 79.75 -70.34 35.99
CA ARG A 9 78.98 -69.37 35.22
C ARG A 9 78.41 -68.32 36.17
N SER A 10 78.88 -67.09 35.97
CA SER A 10 78.17 -65.88 36.36
C SER A 10 76.77 -65.87 35.72
N ARG A 11 75.76 -65.58 36.52
CA ARG A 11 74.48 -65.02 36.04
C ARG A 11 74.27 -63.72 36.79
N GLY A 12 74.24 -62.65 36.02
CA GLY A 12 74.26 -61.27 36.49
C GLY A 12 73.07 -60.94 37.38
N ALA A 13 73.37 -60.20 38.45
CA ALA A 13 72.39 -59.38 39.12
C ALA A 13 71.91 -58.32 38.13
N LEU A 14 70.62 -58.35 37.80
CA LEU A 14 69.95 -57.24 37.15
C LEU A 14 69.78 -56.11 38.17
N PRO A 15 70.02 -54.84 37.80
CA PRO A 15 69.98 -53.73 38.75
C PRO A 15 68.53 -53.43 39.12
N CYS A 16 68.18 -53.70 40.39
CA CYS A 16 66.98 -53.17 41.02
C CYS A 16 67.15 -51.65 41.13
N THR A 17 66.61 -50.91 40.17
CA THR A 17 66.47 -49.45 40.28
C THR A 17 65.07 -49.18 40.80
N ARG A 18 64.89 -49.34 42.11
CA ARG A 18 63.83 -48.65 42.85
C ARG A 18 64.32 -47.23 43.10
N ASP A 19 63.48 -46.27 42.74
CA ASP A 19 63.72 -44.83 42.89
C ASP A 19 64.14 -44.48 44.33
N SER A 20 65.10 -43.56 44.44
CA SER A 20 66.08 -43.43 45.52
C SER A 20 65.59 -42.93 46.88
N ASP A 21 64.27 -42.85 47.11
CA ASP A 21 63.70 -42.31 48.36
C ASP A 21 62.83 -43.31 49.16
N ASN A 22 62.76 -44.57 48.76
CA ASN A 22 62.13 -45.63 49.57
C ASN A 22 63.17 -46.21 50.55
N GLN A 23 63.49 -45.49 51.62
CA GLN A 23 64.28 -46.06 52.72
C GLN A 23 63.58 -47.32 53.25
N GLU A 24 64.31 -48.43 53.25
CA GLU A 24 63.88 -49.71 53.82
C GLU A 24 63.68 -49.58 55.33
N ILE A 25 62.49 -49.93 55.86
CA ILE A 25 62.21 -49.81 57.32
C ILE A 25 61.99 -51.18 58.03
N MET A 26 61.72 -52.30 57.35
CA MET A 26 61.49 -53.59 58.04
C MET A 26 62.00 -54.79 57.25
N SER A 27 62.40 -55.90 57.89
CA SER A 27 62.79 -57.16 57.23
C SER A 27 61.58 -58.11 57.02
N ILE A 28 61.65 -59.02 56.02
CA ILE A 28 60.57 -60.01 55.73
C ILE A 28 60.26 -60.89 56.97
N SER A 29 61.26 -61.13 57.81
CA SER A 29 61.18 -61.95 59.02
C SER A 29 60.37 -61.34 60.17
N GLU A 30 60.10 -60.03 60.15
CA GLU A 30 59.37 -59.34 61.23
C GLU A 30 57.86 -59.22 60.96
N ILE A 31 57.41 -59.34 59.71
CA ILE A 31 56.01 -59.09 59.31
C ILE A 31 55.21 -60.39 59.16
N PHE A 32 55.83 -61.46 58.66
CA PHE A 32 55.15 -62.73 58.44
C PHE A 32 55.76 -63.82 59.33
N ARG A 33 55.07 -64.18 60.42
CA ARG A 33 55.16 -65.56 60.90
C ARG A 33 54.54 -66.43 59.80
N VAL A 34 55.38 -67.01 58.95
CA VAL A 34 54.97 -68.03 57.98
C VAL A 34 54.32 -69.17 58.76
N VAL A 35 52.99 -69.20 58.77
CA VAL A 35 52.22 -70.33 59.27
C VAL A 35 51.87 -71.19 58.07
N GLY A 36 52.41 -72.41 58.05
CA GLY A 36 51.99 -73.46 57.15
C GLY A 36 52.90 -73.64 55.93
N THR A 37 53.70 -74.70 56.01
CA THR A 37 54.23 -75.43 54.87
C THR A 37 53.11 -75.76 53.89
N ASP A 38 53.18 -75.26 52.66
CA ASP A 38 53.05 -76.04 51.42
C ASP A 38 53.16 -75.12 50.22
N ILE A 39 54.40 -74.97 49.75
CA ILE A 39 54.70 -74.40 48.44
C ILE A 39 54.31 -75.49 47.43
N THR A 40 53.12 -75.40 46.84
CA THR A 40 52.80 -76.24 45.68
C THR A 40 53.63 -75.80 44.49
N GLU A 41 54.26 -76.78 43.82
CA GLU A 41 55.01 -76.63 42.57
C GLU A 41 54.17 -75.88 41.52
N GLY A 42 54.35 -74.56 41.43
CA GLY A 42 53.51 -73.67 40.62
C GLY A 42 53.46 -72.22 41.10
N GLY A 43 53.92 -71.92 42.32
CA GLY A 43 54.28 -70.55 42.74
C GLY A 43 53.13 -69.56 43.00
N HIS A 44 51.88 -69.89 42.69
CA HIS A 44 50.73 -69.02 42.98
C HIS A 44 49.80 -69.64 44.03
N VAL A 45 49.80 -69.04 45.22
CA VAL A 45 48.78 -69.28 46.25
C VAL A 45 47.59 -68.35 45.96
N PRO A 46 46.37 -68.85 45.74
CA PRO A 46 45.19 -67.99 45.61
C PRO A 46 44.98 -67.14 46.86
N ILE A 47 44.65 -65.85 46.72
CA ILE A 47 44.41 -64.94 47.88
C ILE A 47 43.33 -65.49 48.83
N SER A 48 42.37 -66.25 48.31
CA SER A 48 41.34 -66.94 49.11
C SER A 48 41.91 -67.96 50.11
N ALA A 49 43.17 -68.37 49.96
CA ALA A 49 43.87 -69.28 50.85
C ALA A 49 44.84 -68.58 51.82
N LEU A 50 45.06 -67.26 51.70
CA LEU A 50 45.92 -66.49 52.60
C LEU A 50 45.11 -65.94 53.78
N ARG A 51 45.63 -66.09 55.01
CA ARG A 51 45.07 -65.39 56.17
C ARG A 51 45.27 -63.89 55.97
N LYS A 52 44.17 -63.14 55.88
CA LYS A 52 44.21 -61.68 55.79
C LYS A 52 44.76 -61.08 57.09
N PRO A 53 45.74 -60.16 57.03
CA PRO A 53 46.16 -59.40 58.19
C PRO A 53 45.03 -58.50 58.67
N LYS A 54 44.92 -58.33 59.99
CA LYS A 54 43.94 -57.42 60.59
C LYS A 54 44.51 -56.00 60.71
N ILE A 55 43.85 -55.03 60.11
CA ILE A 55 44.24 -53.61 60.18
C ILE A 55 43.21 -52.85 61.02
N LEU A 56 43.68 -52.17 62.05
CA LEU A 56 42.90 -51.11 62.69
C LEU A 56 43.28 -49.79 62.03
N SER A 57 42.30 -49.07 61.53
CA SER A 57 42.44 -47.73 60.98
C SER A 57 41.68 -46.75 61.87
N ILE A 58 42.31 -45.64 62.23
CA ILE A 58 41.68 -44.56 63.00
C ILE A 58 41.86 -43.24 62.25
N GLY A 59 40.91 -42.33 62.36
CA GLY A 59 40.97 -41.01 61.71
C GLY A 59 39.71 -40.70 60.91
N GLY A 60 39.83 -39.90 59.86
CA GLY A 60 38.70 -39.49 59.03
C GLY A 60 38.53 -40.29 57.74
N CYS A 61 37.81 -39.70 56.78
CA CYS A 61 37.51 -40.25 55.46
C CYS A 61 38.75 -40.79 54.74
N VAL A 62 39.89 -40.11 54.88
CA VAL A 62 41.11 -40.49 54.16
C VAL A 62 41.57 -41.90 54.55
N THR A 63 41.63 -42.15 55.86
CA THR A 63 42.03 -43.44 56.42
C THR A 63 40.96 -44.51 56.26
N GLU A 64 39.69 -44.14 56.19
CA GLU A 64 38.61 -45.07 55.84
C GLU A 64 38.74 -45.54 54.40
N VAL A 65 38.82 -44.61 53.44
CA VAL A 65 38.90 -44.92 52.01
C VAL A 65 40.17 -45.70 51.71
N LEU A 66 41.32 -45.25 52.24
CA LEU A 66 42.59 -45.97 52.08
C LEU A 66 42.50 -47.41 52.61
N ALA A 67 41.98 -47.59 53.83
CA ALA A 67 41.86 -48.92 54.39
C ALA A 67 40.82 -49.76 53.62
N GLY A 68 39.74 -49.14 53.13
CA GLY A 68 38.77 -49.78 52.24
C GLY A 68 39.40 -50.33 50.95
N ARG A 69 40.37 -49.62 50.35
CA ARG A 69 41.15 -50.13 49.20
C ARG A 69 41.93 -51.41 49.53
N MET A 70 42.27 -51.62 50.81
CA MET A 70 42.96 -52.82 51.29
C MET A 70 42.03 -53.99 51.64
N SER A 71 40.70 -53.83 51.59
CA SER A 71 39.72 -54.86 52.02
C SER A 71 39.83 -56.21 51.30
N ARG A 72 40.38 -56.22 50.07
CA ARG A 72 40.69 -57.46 49.34
C ARG A 72 41.85 -58.22 49.95
N LEU A 73 42.83 -57.51 50.51
CA LEU A 73 44.08 -58.06 51.03
C LEU A 73 44.14 -58.12 52.56
N ALA A 74 43.28 -57.40 53.28
CA ALA A 74 43.30 -57.26 54.73
C ALA A 74 41.89 -57.20 55.35
N ASP A 75 41.75 -57.66 56.58
CA ASP A 75 40.54 -57.51 57.39
C ASP A 75 40.60 -56.16 58.12
N VAL A 76 39.82 -55.21 57.63
CA VAL A 76 39.92 -53.81 58.05
C VAL A 76 38.81 -53.48 59.05
N SER A 77 39.21 -52.91 60.18
CA SER A 77 38.32 -52.18 61.09
C SER A 77 38.67 -50.71 61.05
N HIS A 78 37.74 -49.84 60.65
CA HIS A 78 37.93 -48.40 60.74
C HIS A 78 37.17 -47.81 61.94
N LEU A 79 37.80 -46.91 62.68
CA LEU A 79 37.19 -46.12 63.76
C LEU A 79 37.19 -44.65 63.36
N TRP A 80 36.02 -44.22 62.87
CA TRP A 80 35.80 -42.88 62.38
C TRP A 80 35.99 -41.82 63.48
N ARG A 81 36.76 -40.77 63.18
CA ARG A 81 37.06 -39.60 64.03
C ARG A 81 37.71 -39.88 65.38
N VAL A 82 38.43 -40.99 65.47
CA VAL A 82 39.31 -41.27 66.60
C VAL A 82 40.71 -40.72 66.29
N SER A 83 41.12 -39.69 67.00
CA SER A 83 42.48 -39.13 66.94
C SER A 83 43.40 -39.81 67.96
N VAL A 84 44.71 -39.64 67.80
CA VAL A 84 45.70 -40.16 68.77
C VAL A 84 45.48 -39.61 70.20
N PRO A 85 45.25 -38.30 70.42
CA PRO A 85 44.89 -37.77 71.74
C PRO A 85 43.60 -38.37 72.32
N CYS A 86 42.55 -38.51 71.51
CA CYS A 86 41.29 -39.09 71.96
C CYS A 86 41.45 -40.57 72.33
N LEU A 87 42.24 -41.33 71.57
CA LEU A 87 42.53 -42.74 71.81
C LEU A 87 43.30 -42.96 73.12
N MET A 88 44.34 -42.17 73.38
CA MET A 88 45.32 -42.43 74.44
C MET A 88 45.11 -41.61 75.73
N SER A 89 44.18 -40.65 75.72
CA SER A 89 43.79 -39.90 76.92
C SER A 89 43.09 -40.76 77.97
N LYS A 90 42.99 -40.24 79.19
CA LYS A 90 42.36 -40.98 80.29
C LYS A 90 40.89 -41.23 79.98
N LYS A 91 40.37 -42.38 80.40
CA LYS A 91 38.92 -42.55 80.53
C LYS A 91 38.41 -41.76 81.72
N VAL A 92 37.13 -41.43 81.71
CA VAL A 92 36.45 -40.87 82.89
C VAL A 92 36.00 -42.02 83.78
N ASP A 93 36.57 -42.11 84.98
CA ASP A 93 36.27 -43.17 85.96
C ASP A 93 35.00 -42.88 86.77
N GLY A 94 34.29 -43.93 87.18
CA GLY A 94 33.17 -43.84 88.15
C GLY A 94 31.86 -43.22 87.62
N ARG A 95 31.73 -42.94 86.33
CA ARG A 95 30.54 -42.30 85.75
C ARG A 95 29.42 -43.29 85.38
N THR A 96 28.19 -42.77 85.34
CA THR A 96 27.04 -43.39 84.65
C THR A 96 27.13 -43.18 83.14
N TYR A 97 26.47 -44.05 82.37
CA TYR A 97 26.35 -43.91 80.92
C TYR A 97 25.70 -42.57 80.59
N PHE A 98 26.26 -41.83 79.64
CA PHE A 98 25.65 -40.59 79.18
C PHE A 98 24.42 -40.93 78.33
N GLU A 99 23.26 -40.39 78.67
CA GLU A 99 22.01 -40.60 77.93
C GLU A 99 21.45 -39.26 77.48
N SER A 100 21.11 -39.18 76.19
CA SER A 100 20.41 -38.04 75.59
C SER A 100 19.28 -38.55 74.68
N ASN A 101 18.45 -37.63 74.20
CA ASN A 101 17.37 -37.95 73.25
C ASN A 101 17.89 -38.50 71.92
N ASP A 102 19.16 -38.25 71.59
CA ASP A 102 19.83 -38.85 70.44
C ASP A 102 20.68 -40.05 70.90
N HIS A 103 20.22 -41.26 70.54
CA HIS A 103 20.93 -42.48 70.90
C HIS A 103 22.33 -42.54 70.27
N GLN A 104 22.51 -42.08 69.04
CA GLN A 104 23.80 -42.12 68.35
C GLN A 104 24.81 -41.18 68.97
N LEU A 105 24.37 -39.96 69.33
CA LEU A 105 25.20 -39.03 70.09
C LEU A 105 25.60 -39.63 71.45
N SER A 106 24.65 -40.28 72.12
CA SER A 106 24.89 -40.94 73.41
C SER A 106 25.92 -42.05 73.30
N GLU A 107 25.77 -42.96 72.33
CA GLU A 107 26.74 -44.01 72.06
C GLU A 107 28.12 -43.43 71.74
N ARG A 108 28.19 -42.38 70.93
CA ARG A 108 29.45 -41.77 70.52
C ARG A 108 30.17 -41.08 71.68
N ILE A 109 29.47 -40.30 72.49
CA ILE A 109 30.04 -39.68 73.69
C ILE A 109 30.56 -40.76 74.64
N ASN A 110 29.77 -41.82 74.85
CA ASN A 110 30.19 -42.90 75.73
C ASN A 110 31.38 -43.67 75.18
N PHE A 111 31.45 -43.88 73.86
CA PHE A 111 32.57 -44.50 73.18
C PHE A 111 33.89 -43.75 73.46
N GLU A 112 33.90 -42.42 73.36
CA GLU A 112 35.08 -41.59 73.65
C GLU A 112 35.42 -41.57 75.14
N LEU A 113 34.43 -41.36 76.00
CA LEU A 113 34.65 -41.19 77.44
C LEU A 113 35.02 -42.50 78.16
N THR A 114 34.65 -43.67 77.62
CA THR A 114 35.11 -44.99 78.10
C THR A 114 36.35 -45.50 77.37
N LYS A 115 36.87 -44.77 76.38
CA LYS A 115 38.02 -45.17 75.56
C LYS A 115 37.84 -46.56 74.93
N GLN A 116 36.65 -46.82 74.38
CA GLN A 116 36.34 -48.09 73.71
C GLN A 116 37.27 -48.38 72.53
N ALA A 117 37.70 -47.35 71.80
CA ALA A 117 38.69 -47.47 70.74
C ALA A 117 40.00 -48.10 71.25
N LEU A 118 40.49 -47.65 72.41
CA LEU A 118 41.71 -48.16 73.03
C LEU A 118 41.55 -49.63 73.46
N ARG A 119 40.40 -49.96 74.05
CA ARG A 119 40.07 -51.36 74.38
C ARG A 119 40.08 -52.22 73.13
N LYS A 120 39.46 -51.77 72.04
CA LYS A 120 39.41 -52.47 70.77
C LYS A 120 40.80 -52.69 70.20
N LEU A 121 41.68 -51.68 70.21
CA LEU A 121 43.09 -51.82 69.81
C LEU A 121 43.80 -52.93 70.62
N LYS A 122 43.66 -52.91 71.95
CA LYS A 122 44.33 -53.88 72.84
C LYS A 122 43.81 -55.31 72.67
N THR A 123 42.52 -55.51 72.45
CA THR A 123 41.90 -56.85 72.44
C THR A 123 41.56 -57.39 71.05
N GLY A 124 41.68 -56.57 70.01
CA GLY A 124 41.20 -56.90 68.66
C GLY A 124 42.09 -57.84 67.85
N GLY A 125 43.31 -58.12 68.32
CA GLY A 125 44.28 -58.95 67.61
C GLY A 125 44.70 -58.35 66.27
N TYR A 126 44.87 -57.03 66.23
CA TYR A 126 45.32 -56.30 65.04
C TYR A 126 46.81 -56.51 64.80
N GLU A 127 47.21 -56.42 63.54
CA GLU A 127 48.60 -56.57 63.08
C GLU A 127 49.18 -55.22 62.64
N PHE A 128 48.33 -54.22 62.36
CA PHE A 128 48.75 -52.86 62.04
C PHE A 128 47.76 -51.84 62.60
N LEU A 129 48.27 -50.68 63.02
CA LEU A 129 47.47 -49.48 63.29
C LEU A 129 47.83 -48.39 62.29
N ILE A 130 46.86 -47.96 61.49
CA ILE A 130 47.00 -46.87 60.52
C ILE A 130 46.28 -45.63 61.07
N PHE A 131 46.93 -44.48 61.01
CA PHE A 131 46.33 -43.20 61.39
C PHE A 131 46.85 -42.04 60.54
N ASP A 132 46.10 -40.95 60.53
CA ASP A 132 46.39 -39.77 59.74
C ASP A 132 46.39 -38.51 60.61
N PRO A 133 47.58 -38.07 61.09
CA PRO A 133 47.72 -36.86 61.89
C PRO A 133 47.16 -35.61 61.21
N THR A 134 47.09 -35.59 59.88
CA THR A 134 46.58 -34.44 59.12
C THR A 134 45.08 -34.29 59.30
N SER A 135 44.33 -35.40 59.24
CA SER A 135 42.85 -35.38 59.41
C SER A 135 42.43 -34.90 60.79
N ASP A 136 43.31 -35.01 61.79
CA ASP A 136 43.03 -34.58 63.16
C ASP A 136 42.95 -33.05 63.30
N PHE A 137 43.51 -32.28 62.36
CA PHE A 137 43.35 -30.81 62.31
C PHE A 137 41.97 -30.36 61.84
N HIS A 138 41.06 -31.28 61.52
CA HIS A 138 39.71 -30.88 61.15
C HIS A 138 38.93 -30.30 62.33
N ASN A 139 39.13 -30.84 63.53
CA ASN A 139 38.30 -30.56 64.68
C ASN A 139 39.11 -29.93 65.80
N ASP A 140 38.46 -29.13 66.62
CA ASP A 140 38.98 -28.85 67.96
C ASP A 140 38.63 -30.01 68.90
N TYR A 141 39.21 -29.96 70.10
CA TYR A 141 39.04 -30.98 71.12
C TYR A 141 38.61 -30.35 72.44
N TYR A 142 38.06 -31.16 73.33
CA TYR A 142 37.76 -30.77 74.69
C TYR A 142 38.52 -31.65 75.67
N GLU A 143 39.06 -31.05 76.73
CA GLU A 143 39.77 -31.75 77.79
C GLU A 143 39.14 -31.50 79.16
N LYS A 144 39.05 -32.57 79.96
CA LYS A 144 38.62 -32.53 81.37
C LYS A 144 39.30 -33.67 82.13
N ASP A 145 40.02 -33.34 83.20
CA ASP A 145 40.71 -34.29 84.10
C ASP A 145 41.66 -35.29 83.40
N GLY A 146 42.23 -34.89 82.27
CA GLY A 146 43.11 -35.69 81.41
C GLY A 146 42.38 -36.60 80.42
N CYS A 147 41.05 -36.53 80.34
CA CYS A 147 40.24 -37.12 79.28
C CYS A 147 40.10 -36.12 78.13
N ILE A 148 40.39 -36.55 76.90
CA ILE A 148 40.23 -35.73 75.70
C ILE A 148 39.15 -36.35 74.81
N ILE A 149 38.25 -35.51 74.28
CA ILE A 149 37.22 -35.88 73.32
C ILE A 149 37.21 -34.92 72.12
N SER A 150 36.80 -35.40 70.95
CA SER A 150 36.65 -34.58 69.75
C SER A 150 35.42 -33.68 69.84
N ASP A 151 35.48 -32.47 69.29
CA ASP A 151 34.33 -31.57 69.20
C ASP A 151 33.28 -32.05 68.19
N MET A 152 32.33 -32.85 68.65
CA MET A 152 31.35 -33.55 67.80
C MET A 152 30.36 -32.64 67.06
N GLU A 153 30.13 -31.44 67.57
CA GLU A 153 29.25 -30.45 66.94
C GLU A 153 29.95 -29.82 65.73
N ALA A 154 31.21 -29.43 65.87
CA ALA A 154 32.01 -28.89 64.77
C ALA A 154 32.29 -29.92 63.67
N VAL A 155 32.41 -31.21 64.02
CA VAL A 155 32.72 -32.30 63.07
C VAL A 155 31.55 -32.57 62.10
N GLY A 156 30.33 -32.13 62.41
CA GLY A 156 29.15 -32.47 61.59
C GLY A 156 28.93 -33.97 61.43
N LEU A 157 29.27 -34.76 62.46
CA LEU A 157 29.21 -36.23 62.46
C LEU A 157 27.82 -36.78 62.07
N ALA A 158 26.75 -36.07 62.44
CA ALA A 158 25.45 -36.24 61.82
C ALA A 158 24.72 -34.88 61.74
N PRO A 159 23.72 -34.75 60.84
CA PRO A 159 22.92 -33.54 60.74
C PRO A 159 22.25 -33.22 62.08
N ASN A 160 22.47 -32.02 62.59
CA ASN A 160 21.89 -31.49 63.84
C ASN A 160 22.48 -32.04 65.16
N TRP A 161 23.62 -32.72 65.14
CA TRP A 161 24.33 -33.02 66.38
C TRP A 161 24.72 -31.72 67.09
N LYS A 162 24.28 -31.60 68.34
CA LYS A 162 24.62 -30.50 69.25
C LYS A 162 25.02 -31.05 70.59
N TRP A 163 25.96 -30.39 71.24
CA TRP A 163 26.22 -30.71 72.64
C TRP A 163 24.96 -30.46 73.46
N PRO A 164 24.66 -31.32 74.45
CA PRO A 164 23.60 -31.06 75.41
C PRO A 164 23.89 -29.75 76.16
N ASP A 165 22.83 -29.02 76.50
CA ASP A 165 22.95 -27.77 77.24
C ASP A 165 23.78 -27.96 78.51
N GLY A 166 24.84 -27.15 78.63
CA GLY A 166 25.76 -27.17 79.78
C GLY A 166 26.78 -28.32 79.81
N PHE A 167 26.76 -29.26 78.85
CA PHE A 167 27.71 -30.39 78.85
C PHE A 167 29.16 -29.92 78.74
N VAL A 168 29.42 -29.04 77.77
CA VAL A 168 30.76 -28.50 77.52
C VAL A 168 31.13 -27.43 78.55
N ASP A 169 30.14 -26.69 79.05
CA ASP A 169 30.34 -25.66 80.07
C ASP A 169 30.68 -26.26 81.45
N ASP A 170 30.40 -27.55 81.67
CA ASP A 170 30.78 -28.31 82.86
C ASP A 170 32.29 -28.64 82.85
N GLY A 171 33.14 -27.61 82.96
CA GLY A 171 34.57 -27.76 83.21
C GLY A 171 35.39 -28.37 82.08
N TRP A 172 34.85 -28.48 80.86
CA TRP A 172 35.64 -28.85 79.69
C TRP A 172 36.38 -27.65 79.13
N VAL A 173 37.66 -27.83 78.84
CA VAL A 173 38.52 -26.82 78.24
C VAL A 173 38.68 -27.12 76.76
N ARG A 174 38.30 -26.16 75.91
CA ARG A 174 38.51 -26.26 74.45
C ARG A 174 40.00 -26.17 74.11
N ILE A 175 40.48 -27.08 73.30
CA ILE A 175 41.82 -27.14 72.74
C ILE A 175 41.71 -26.92 71.24
N SER A 176 42.25 -25.80 70.76
CA SER A 176 42.33 -25.56 69.32
C SER A 176 43.49 -26.31 68.69
N THR A 177 43.26 -26.96 67.55
CA THR A 177 44.33 -27.65 66.80
C THR A 177 45.36 -26.70 66.20
N LYS A 178 44.98 -25.44 66.01
CA LYS A 178 45.86 -24.36 65.55
C LYS A 178 46.59 -23.71 66.72
N SER A 179 47.21 -24.51 67.58
CA SER A 179 47.92 -24.03 68.76
C SER A 179 49.13 -24.89 69.11
N TYR A 180 50.15 -24.27 69.71
CA TYR A 180 51.30 -25.00 70.25
C TYR A 180 50.89 -25.98 71.35
N GLN A 181 49.88 -25.64 72.16
CA GLN A 181 49.35 -26.52 73.20
C GLN A 181 48.88 -27.86 72.59
N TYR A 182 48.13 -27.82 71.48
CA TYR A 182 47.70 -29.04 70.80
C TYR A 182 48.88 -29.85 70.28
N LEU A 183 49.92 -29.22 69.73
CA LEU A 183 51.11 -29.93 69.26
C LEU A 183 51.82 -30.69 70.39
N GLU A 184 51.95 -30.09 71.58
CA GLU A 184 52.54 -30.78 72.75
C GLU A 184 51.65 -31.93 73.24
N ILE A 185 50.33 -31.71 73.30
CA ILE A 185 49.36 -32.75 73.67
C ILE A 185 49.45 -33.93 72.70
N TYR A 186 49.43 -33.66 71.39
CA TYR A 186 49.53 -34.69 70.36
C TYR A 186 50.83 -35.46 70.50
N PHE A 187 51.97 -34.78 70.62
CA PHE A 187 53.27 -35.40 70.75
C PHE A 187 53.37 -36.30 72.01
N HIS A 188 52.87 -35.83 73.15
CA HIS A 188 52.82 -36.60 74.39
C HIS A 188 51.99 -37.89 74.25
N TYR A 189 50.80 -37.79 73.66
CA TYR A 189 49.94 -38.96 73.48
C TYR A 189 50.42 -39.90 72.36
N LEU A 190 51.11 -39.38 71.35
CA LEU A 190 51.80 -40.20 70.36
C LEU A 190 52.92 -41.02 71.00
N GLN A 191 53.71 -40.43 71.91
CA GLN A 191 54.73 -41.19 72.64
C GLN A 191 54.12 -42.33 73.46
N LYS A 192 52.98 -42.08 74.13
CA LYS A 192 52.24 -43.14 74.82
C LYS A 192 51.70 -44.21 73.88
N LEU A 193 51.25 -43.83 72.69
CA LEU A 193 50.79 -44.78 71.68
C LEU A 193 51.95 -45.67 71.20
N ILE A 194 53.13 -45.09 71.02
CA ILE A 194 54.36 -45.83 70.70
C ILE A 194 54.70 -46.82 71.82
N ASP A 195 54.72 -46.38 73.07
CA ASP A 195 55.02 -47.25 74.20
C ASP A 195 54.02 -48.42 74.30
N LEU A 196 52.73 -48.15 74.05
CA LEU A 196 51.70 -49.18 73.97
C LEU A 196 51.90 -50.10 72.77
N SER A 197 52.24 -49.55 71.61
CA SER A 197 52.54 -50.30 70.38
C SER A 197 53.65 -51.32 70.62
N ASP A 198 54.71 -50.90 71.31
CA ASP A 198 55.83 -51.76 71.69
C ASP A 198 55.38 -52.85 72.68
N GLU A 199 54.50 -52.52 73.64
CA GLU A 199 53.92 -53.48 74.60
C GLU A 199 53.09 -54.57 73.90
N ILE A 200 52.24 -54.19 72.95
CA ILE A 200 51.31 -55.12 72.27
C ILE A 200 51.86 -55.69 70.95
N GLY A 201 53.02 -55.21 70.50
CA GLY A 201 53.69 -55.65 69.27
C GLY A 201 52.96 -55.27 67.98
N ILE A 202 52.32 -54.09 67.93
CA ILE A 202 51.56 -53.64 66.75
C ILE A 202 52.26 -52.46 66.07
N PRO A 203 52.84 -52.65 64.87
CA PRO A 203 53.41 -51.57 64.08
C PRO A 203 52.44 -50.41 63.83
N LEU A 204 52.93 -49.20 64.08
CA LEU A 204 52.26 -47.95 63.81
C LEU A 204 52.60 -47.46 62.39
N ILE A 205 51.59 -47.04 61.63
CA ILE A 205 51.72 -46.44 60.31
C ILE A 205 51.04 -45.06 60.31
N ALA A 206 51.83 -44.00 60.24
CA ALA A 206 51.34 -42.63 60.17
C ALA A 206 51.37 -42.11 58.72
N LEU A 207 50.25 -41.58 58.25
CA LEU A 207 50.16 -40.93 56.94
C LEU A 207 50.75 -39.54 57.00
N LYS A 208 51.92 -39.33 56.38
CA LYS A 208 52.51 -38.00 56.20
C LYS A 208 51.98 -37.40 54.91
N ARG A 209 51.07 -36.45 55.06
CA ARG A 209 50.46 -35.71 53.97
C ARG A 209 50.20 -34.27 54.41
N ARG A 210 49.72 -33.48 53.47
CA ARG A 210 49.20 -32.13 53.70
C ARG A 210 47.70 -32.09 53.42
N THR A 211 47.05 -31.01 53.85
CA THR A 211 45.69 -30.68 53.42
C THR A 211 45.71 -30.29 51.95
N CYS A 212 44.59 -30.54 51.29
CA CYS A 212 44.36 -30.16 49.92
C CYS A 212 44.39 -28.64 49.78
N VAL A 213 45.18 -28.14 48.81
CA VAL A 213 45.51 -26.70 48.72
C VAL A 213 44.62 -25.91 47.76
N ASN A 214 43.92 -26.58 46.85
CA ASN A 214 42.98 -25.95 45.93
C ASN A 214 41.60 -25.85 46.59
N LYS A 215 40.96 -24.68 46.41
CA LYS A 215 39.59 -24.45 46.84
C LYS A 215 38.65 -24.66 45.66
N ILE A 216 37.71 -25.57 45.83
CA ILE A 216 36.63 -25.84 44.87
C ILE A 216 35.40 -25.05 45.31
N THR A 217 34.81 -24.32 44.36
CA THR A 217 33.56 -23.58 44.52
C THR A 217 32.53 -24.13 43.54
N ARG A 218 31.30 -23.63 43.59
CA ARG A 218 30.26 -23.98 42.60
C ARG A 218 30.70 -23.68 41.16
N ASP A 219 31.59 -22.71 40.97
CA ASP A 219 32.12 -22.29 39.68
C ASP A 219 33.40 -23.04 39.26
N GLY A 220 33.81 -24.05 40.04
CA GLY A 220 35.00 -24.86 39.79
C GLY A 220 36.18 -24.55 40.71
N VAL A 221 37.38 -24.95 40.29
CA VAL A 221 38.63 -24.74 41.04
C VAL A 221 39.03 -23.27 40.98
N THR A 222 39.21 -22.66 42.15
CA THR A 222 39.73 -21.29 42.25
C THR A 222 41.25 -21.28 42.21
N GLY A 223 41.83 -20.34 41.45
CA GLY A 223 43.29 -20.21 41.31
C GLY A 223 44.02 -19.67 42.54
N LEU A 224 43.31 -19.18 43.55
CA LEU A 224 43.89 -18.56 44.76
C LEU A 224 44.17 -19.55 45.90
N GLY A 225 43.78 -20.82 45.75
CA GLY A 225 43.91 -21.83 46.80
C GLY A 225 42.98 -21.62 48.00
N ASP A 226 43.11 -22.48 49.02
CA ASP A 226 42.40 -22.35 50.30
C ASP A 226 43.34 -21.74 51.37
N PRO A 227 43.11 -20.49 51.82
CA PRO A 227 43.96 -19.85 52.84
C PRO A 227 43.94 -20.61 54.17
N ASP A 228 42.82 -21.24 54.52
CA ASP A 228 42.73 -22.06 55.74
C ASP A 228 43.63 -23.30 55.62
N ALA A 229 43.69 -23.91 54.43
CA ALA A 229 44.55 -25.06 54.17
C ALA A 229 46.03 -24.67 54.28
N ALA A 230 46.41 -23.46 53.84
CA ALA A 230 47.77 -22.97 53.99
C ALA A 230 48.17 -22.80 55.46
N GLU A 231 47.28 -22.23 56.28
CA GLU A 231 47.50 -22.10 57.73
C GLU A 231 47.59 -23.48 58.42
N ILE A 232 46.65 -24.38 58.12
CA ILE A 232 46.64 -25.73 58.69
C ILE A 232 47.91 -26.49 58.30
N ASN A 233 48.35 -26.39 57.04
CA ASN A 233 49.59 -27.01 56.57
C ASN A 233 50.83 -26.50 57.30
N TRP A 234 50.85 -25.23 57.71
CA TRP A 234 51.93 -24.70 58.55
C TRP A 234 51.97 -25.40 59.93
N TRP A 235 50.83 -25.61 60.57
CA TRP A 235 50.74 -26.36 61.82
C TRP A 235 51.09 -27.84 61.66
N ILE A 236 50.67 -28.46 60.56
CA ILE A 236 51.04 -29.84 60.20
C ILE A 236 52.55 -29.98 60.03
N ASP A 237 53.20 -29.03 59.33
CA ASP A 237 54.64 -29.03 59.16
C ASP A 237 55.37 -28.94 60.51
N LEU A 238 54.86 -28.14 61.46
CA LEU A 238 55.39 -28.08 62.82
C LEU A 238 55.17 -29.38 63.59
N LEU A 239 54.01 -30.01 63.45
CA LEU A 239 53.75 -31.32 64.04
C LEU A 239 54.74 -32.36 63.51
N TRP A 240 54.94 -32.43 62.19
CA TRP A 240 55.88 -33.37 61.58
C TRP A 240 57.32 -33.11 62.00
N LYS A 241 57.74 -31.84 62.15
CA LYS A 241 59.07 -31.53 62.72
C LYS A 241 59.27 -32.11 64.13
N LYS A 242 58.21 -32.21 64.94
CA LYS A 242 58.27 -32.89 66.25
C LYS A 242 58.30 -34.41 66.07
N ILE A 243 57.45 -34.96 65.20
CA ILE A 243 57.37 -36.41 64.92
C ILE A 243 58.67 -36.93 64.29
N ASP A 244 59.40 -36.12 63.53
CA ASP A 244 60.70 -36.48 62.93
C ASP A 244 61.72 -36.91 64.00
N GLY A 245 61.62 -36.39 65.23
CA GLY A 245 62.43 -36.84 66.37
C GLY A 245 62.11 -38.27 66.85
N LEU A 246 61.03 -38.87 66.37
CA LEU A 246 60.56 -40.23 66.69
C LEU A 246 60.74 -41.21 65.51
N LEU A 247 61.47 -40.80 64.47
CA LEU A 247 61.79 -41.65 63.32
C LEU A 247 62.46 -42.96 63.79
N GLY A 248 61.95 -44.08 63.29
CA GLY A 248 62.36 -45.43 63.69
C GLY A 248 61.42 -46.13 64.67
N LYS A 249 60.52 -45.40 65.34
CA LYS A 249 59.45 -45.99 66.20
C LYS A 249 58.07 -45.98 65.55
N VAL A 250 57.87 -45.15 64.54
CA VAL A 250 56.64 -45.05 63.75
C VAL A 250 57.01 -45.22 62.28
N ASN A 251 56.29 -46.08 61.56
CA ASN A 251 56.43 -46.18 60.12
C ASN A 251 55.72 -45.00 59.48
N VAL A 252 56.42 -44.25 58.63
CA VAL A 252 55.86 -43.08 57.95
C VAL A 252 55.53 -43.45 56.52
N LEU A 253 54.25 -43.35 56.18
CA LEU A 253 53.80 -43.42 54.79
C LEU A 253 53.89 -41.99 54.21
N ASP A 254 55.03 -41.65 53.61
CA ASP A 254 55.27 -40.33 53.04
C ASP A 254 54.55 -40.17 51.70
N LEU A 255 53.54 -39.28 51.69
CA LEU A 255 52.68 -39.04 50.55
C LEU A 255 52.99 -37.68 49.95
N ASN A 256 53.37 -37.68 48.67
CA ASN A 256 53.74 -36.47 47.96
C ASN A 256 52.57 -35.47 47.91
N GLY A 257 52.79 -34.29 48.50
CA GLY A 257 51.78 -33.23 48.59
C GLY A 257 51.26 -32.73 47.23
N ARG A 258 51.93 -33.03 46.10
CA ARG A 258 51.40 -32.75 44.75
C ARG A 258 50.09 -33.48 44.44
N PHE A 259 49.85 -34.61 45.11
CA PHE A 259 48.59 -35.36 44.98
C PHE A 259 47.52 -34.91 45.99
N SER A 260 47.84 -34.01 46.92
CA SER A 260 46.88 -33.41 47.85
C SER A 260 46.07 -32.32 47.13
N ILE A 261 45.27 -32.74 46.16
CA ILE A 261 44.34 -31.92 45.39
C ILE A 261 42.93 -32.31 45.82
N THR A 262 42.10 -31.34 46.18
CA THR A 262 40.71 -31.52 46.59
C THR A 262 39.91 -32.21 45.48
N SER A 263 39.14 -33.24 45.82
CA SER A 263 38.26 -33.92 44.87
C SER A 263 37.08 -33.05 44.43
N PHE A 264 36.71 -33.13 43.16
CA PHE A 264 35.51 -32.49 42.60
C PHE A 264 34.20 -33.07 43.14
N ASP A 265 34.24 -34.28 43.70
CA ASP A 265 33.06 -34.99 44.23
C ASP A 265 32.59 -34.45 45.60
N VAL A 266 33.28 -33.45 46.16
CA VAL A 266 32.98 -32.90 47.50
C VAL A 266 32.55 -31.42 47.40
N PRO A 267 31.28 -31.14 47.02
CA PRO A 267 30.80 -29.75 46.94
C PRO A 267 30.47 -29.13 48.31
N TYR A 268 30.29 -29.93 49.37
CA TYR A 268 30.00 -29.48 50.74
C TYR A 268 30.72 -30.37 51.77
N GLY A 269 31.45 -29.78 52.74
CA GLY A 269 32.16 -30.50 53.80
C GLY A 269 33.67 -30.20 53.88
N GLU A 270 34.45 -31.16 54.37
CA GLU A 270 35.91 -31.10 54.56
C GLU A 270 36.75 -31.20 53.28
N GLY A 271 36.43 -30.42 52.25
CA GLY A 271 37.15 -30.48 50.96
C GLY A 271 38.68 -30.44 51.12
N LYS A 272 39.19 -29.59 52.04
CA LYS A 272 40.62 -29.50 52.36
C LYS A 272 41.26 -30.76 52.93
N PHE A 273 40.49 -31.75 53.37
CA PHE A 273 41.01 -33.07 53.78
C PHE A 273 40.67 -34.18 52.79
N HIS A 274 39.90 -33.91 51.73
CA HIS A 274 39.42 -34.90 50.76
C HIS A 274 40.19 -34.80 49.44
N PRO A 275 41.26 -35.58 49.27
CA PRO A 275 42.01 -35.58 48.03
C PRO A 275 41.27 -36.30 46.90
N ILE A 276 41.71 -36.08 45.66
CA ILE A 276 41.27 -36.78 44.45
C ILE A 276 41.49 -38.29 44.57
N ASP A 277 40.71 -39.04 43.80
CA ASP A 277 40.78 -40.50 43.79
C ASP A 277 42.21 -41.03 43.55
N GLU A 278 43.00 -40.38 42.68
CA GLU A 278 44.38 -40.77 42.35
C GLU A 278 45.31 -40.76 43.57
N PHE A 279 45.04 -39.90 44.57
CA PHE A 279 45.79 -39.88 45.80
C PHE A 279 45.61 -41.19 46.58
N TYR A 280 44.38 -41.72 46.63
CA TYR A 280 44.11 -42.98 47.34
C TYR A 280 44.78 -44.17 46.66
N ASP A 281 44.81 -44.19 45.32
CA ASP A 281 45.51 -45.22 44.56
C ASP A 281 47.01 -45.20 44.86
N TYR A 282 47.60 -44.00 44.85
CA TYR A 282 49.00 -43.78 45.19
C TYR A 282 49.31 -44.19 46.63
N ALA A 283 48.45 -43.80 47.59
CA ALA A 283 48.61 -44.14 49.00
C ALA A 283 48.46 -45.64 49.25
N ALA A 284 47.49 -46.30 48.60
CA ALA A 284 47.29 -47.75 48.68
C ALA A 284 48.49 -48.50 48.09
N TYR A 285 49.00 -48.06 46.93
CA TYR A 285 50.21 -48.61 46.33
C TYR A 285 51.42 -48.51 47.27
N LYS A 286 51.65 -47.33 47.85
CA LYS A 286 52.74 -47.11 48.82
C LYS A 286 52.55 -47.97 50.09
N LEU A 287 51.32 -48.10 50.58
CA LEU A 287 51.00 -48.92 51.75
C LEU A 287 51.27 -50.41 51.48
N MET A 288 50.84 -50.93 50.32
CA MET A 288 51.13 -52.31 49.91
C MET A 288 52.64 -52.56 49.80
N GLY A 289 53.40 -51.58 49.30
CA GLY A 289 54.86 -51.63 49.28
C GLY A 289 55.48 -51.66 50.68
N LEU A 290 54.95 -50.87 51.61
CA LEU A 290 55.37 -50.86 53.03
C LEU A 290 55.06 -52.21 53.71
N MET A 291 53.91 -52.81 53.37
CA MET A 291 53.51 -54.15 53.81
C MET A 291 54.25 -55.29 53.08
N ARG A 292 55.15 -54.98 52.13
CA ARG A 292 55.94 -55.94 51.34
C ARG A 292 55.10 -56.95 50.56
N LEU A 293 53.93 -56.54 50.07
CA LEU A 293 53.11 -57.38 49.21
C LEU A 293 53.82 -57.60 47.85
N GLY A 294 53.72 -58.81 47.32
CA GLY A 294 54.31 -59.14 46.02
C GLY A 294 53.61 -58.45 44.86
N ASP A 295 54.30 -58.33 43.73
CA ASP A 295 53.81 -57.63 42.53
C ASP A 295 52.47 -58.21 42.02
N ASP A 296 52.24 -59.51 42.18
CA ASP A 296 50.98 -60.19 41.84
C ASP A 296 49.80 -59.67 42.69
N LEU A 297 50.01 -59.55 44.01
CA LEU A 297 48.99 -59.06 44.96
C LEU A 297 48.69 -57.57 44.73
N ILE A 298 49.74 -56.78 44.47
CA ILE A 298 49.60 -55.37 44.12
C ILE A 298 48.79 -55.23 42.82
N SER A 299 49.10 -56.06 41.82
CA SER A 299 48.39 -56.06 40.54
C SER A 299 46.92 -56.42 40.70
N GLU A 300 46.57 -57.38 41.57
CA GLU A 300 45.18 -57.77 41.81
C GLU A 300 44.30 -56.63 42.36
N VAL A 301 44.87 -55.77 43.21
CA VAL A 301 44.17 -54.59 43.74
C VAL A 301 44.15 -53.45 42.72
N MET A 302 45.29 -53.15 42.10
CA MET A 302 45.44 -51.96 41.27
C MET A 302 44.83 -52.12 39.88
N PHE A 303 44.87 -53.31 39.29
CA PHE A 303 44.42 -53.52 37.91
C PHE A 303 42.93 -53.20 37.70
N PRO A 304 41.99 -53.65 38.55
CA PRO A 304 40.58 -53.27 38.44
C PRO A 304 40.36 -51.77 38.58
N VAL A 305 41.12 -51.10 39.47
CA VAL A 305 41.04 -49.65 39.68
C VAL A 305 41.49 -48.90 38.44
N TYR A 306 42.66 -49.25 37.87
CA TYR A 306 43.13 -48.62 36.63
C TYR A 306 42.23 -48.92 35.43
N ARG A 307 41.68 -50.14 35.35
CA ARG A 307 40.70 -50.50 34.32
C ARG A 307 39.45 -49.63 34.43
N GLU A 308 38.89 -49.46 35.62
CA GLU A 308 37.71 -48.60 35.82
C GLU A 308 38.01 -47.14 35.45
N ARG A 309 39.15 -46.59 35.87
CA ARG A 309 39.55 -45.23 35.48
C ARG A 309 39.72 -45.07 33.97
N ALA A 310 40.32 -46.05 33.30
CA ALA A 310 40.48 -46.03 31.86
C ALA A 310 39.11 -46.05 31.16
N SER A 311 38.20 -46.92 31.60
CA SER A 311 36.81 -46.95 31.10
C SER A 311 36.08 -45.64 31.33
N ARG A 312 36.22 -45.02 32.52
CA ARG A 312 35.62 -43.72 32.82
C ARG A 312 36.16 -42.61 31.91
N ARG A 313 37.48 -42.57 31.67
CA ARG A 313 38.09 -41.62 30.72
C ARG A 313 37.58 -41.82 29.30
N LEU A 314 37.47 -43.07 28.84
CA LEU A 314 36.91 -43.39 27.52
C LEU A 314 35.46 -42.93 27.40
N ALA A 315 34.63 -43.14 28.43
CA ALA A 315 33.25 -42.66 28.46
C ALA A 315 33.18 -41.13 28.39
N ILE A 316 33.99 -40.42 29.18
CA ILE A 316 34.08 -38.95 29.15
C ILE A 316 34.52 -38.44 27.76
N HIS A 317 35.46 -39.12 27.11
CA HIS A 317 35.86 -38.77 25.75
C HIS A 317 34.72 -38.97 24.74
N SER A 318 33.99 -40.09 24.83
CA SER A 318 32.83 -40.35 23.97
C SER A 318 31.74 -39.29 24.16
N GLU A 319 31.39 -38.97 25.40
CA GLU A 319 30.40 -37.94 25.73
C GLU A 319 30.82 -36.56 25.21
N ARG A 320 32.11 -36.22 25.35
CA ARG A 320 32.65 -34.97 24.78
C ARG A 320 32.51 -34.93 23.27
N ASP A 321 32.82 -36.03 22.58
CA ASP A 321 32.73 -36.10 21.12
C ASP A 321 31.27 -35.99 20.65
N GLU A 322 30.32 -36.60 21.37
CA GLU A 322 28.87 -36.45 21.14
C GLU A 322 28.43 -34.98 21.33
N LEU A 323 28.85 -34.33 22.41
CA LEU A 323 28.56 -32.91 22.65
C LEU A 323 29.18 -31.98 21.59
N LEU A 324 30.36 -32.32 21.07
CA LEU A 324 30.97 -31.59 19.96
C LEU A 324 30.14 -31.74 18.68
N GLN A 325 29.66 -32.94 18.36
CA GLN A 325 28.77 -33.18 17.21
C GLN A 325 27.44 -32.43 17.35
N GLU A 326 26.83 -32.44 18.54
CA GLU A 326 25.60 -31.67 18.80
C GLU A 326 25.85 -30.17 18.60
N ARG A 327 26.95 -29.64 19.13
CA ARG A 327 27.35 -28.24 18.94
C ARG A 327 27.54 -27.90 17.47
N GLU A 328 28.18 -28.77 16.69
CA GLU A 328 28.34 -28.58 15.25
C GLU A 328 26.99 -28.60 14.53
N GLY A 329 26.07 -29.50 14.90
CA GLY A 329 24.71 -29.55 14.39
C GLY A 329 23.94 -28.25 14.67
N LEU A 330 24.04 -27.71 15.88
CA LEU A 330 23.43 -26.43 16.25
C LEU A 330 24.02 -25.26 15.46
N ILE A 331 25.33 -25.26 15.19
CA ILE A 331 25.97 -24.23 14.35
C ILE A 331 25.40 -24.30 12.92
N HIS A 332 25.32 -25.49 12.33
CA HIS A 332 24.73 -25.66 10.98
C HIS A 332 23.26 -25.22 10.95
N GLY A 333 22.46 -25.57 11.96
CA GLY A 333 21.07 -25.14 12.07
C GLY A 333 20.93 -23.63 12.16
N ARG A 334 21.76 -22.97 12.97
CA ARG A 334 21.82 -21.50 13.07
C ARG A 334 22.17 -20.86 11.73
N ASP A 335 23.17 -21.40 11.03
CA ASP A 335 23.63 -20.85 9.75
C ASP A 335 22.55 -21.02 8.66
N GLY A 336 21.80 -22.13 8.67
CA GLY A 336 20.62 -22.31 7.81
C GLY A 336 19.53 -21.27 8.08
N LEU A 337 19.19 -21.02 9.35
CA LEU A 337 18.21 -19.98 9.72
C LEU A 337 18.67 -18.57 9.32
N LEU A 338 19.97 -18.29 9.36
CA LEU A 338 20.51 -17.01 8.88
C LEU A 338 20.34 -16.86 7.36
N GLN A 339 20.55 -17.93 6.59
CA GLN A 339 20.31 -17.93 5.15
C GLN A 339 18.83 -17.72 4.80
N GLU A 340 17.91 -18.41 5.50
CA GLU A 340 16.47 -18.21 5.32
C GLU A 340 16.04 -16.77 5.63
N ARG A 341 16.55 -16.21 6.74
CA ARG A 341 16.31 -14.81 7.09
C ARG A 341 16.78 -13.87 5.99
N ASP A 342 17.98 -14.08 5.43
CA ASP A 342 18.54 -13.21 4.40
C ASP A 342 17.75 -13.29 3.09
N ALA A 343 17.25 -14.48 2.73
CA ALA A 343 16.34 -14.65 1.60
C ALA A 343 15.01 -13.90 1.79
N LEU A 344 14.39 -13.99 2.98
CA LEU A 344 13.17 -13.26 3.30
C LEU A 344 13.36 -11.73 3.28
N VAL A 345 14.55 -11.26 3.72
CA VAL A 345 14.89 -9.83 3.63
C VAL A 345 14.97 -9.37 2.17
N GLN A 346 15.59 -10.17 1.29
CA GLN A 346 15.66 -9.86 -0.14
C GLN A 346 14.26 -9.82 -0.79
N GLU A 347 13.40 -10.79 -0.48
CA GLU A 347 12.01 -10.82 -0.97
C GLU A 347 11.22 -9.58 -0.52
N ARG A 348 11.33 -9.23 0.76
CA ARG A 348 10.71 -8.01 1.31
C ARG A 348 11.17 -6.77 0.55
N ASP A 349 12.47 -6.64 0.30
CA ASP A 349 13.03 -5.46 -0.37
C ASP A 349 12.56 -5.37 -1.84
N ALA A 350 12.43 -6.51 -2.51
CA ALA A 350 11.83 -6.57 -3.86
C ALA A 350 10.36 -6.13 -3.86
N LEU A 351 9.54 -6.59 -2.91
CA LEU A 351 8.15 -6.17 -2.77
C LEU A 351 8.01 -4.67 -2.45
N ILE A 352 8.91 -4.11 -1.63
CA ILE A 352 8.95 -2.67 -1.35
C ILE A 352 9.22 -1.90 -2.64
N HIS A 353 10.14 -2.37 -3.48
CA HIS A 353 10.47 -1.75 -4.76
C HIS A 353 9.27 -1.80 -5.73
N GLU A 354 8.64 -2.96 -5.90
CA GLU A 354 7.46 -3.14 -6.75
C GLU A 354 6.30 -2.22 -6.32
N ARG A 355 6.03 -2.14 -5.02
CA ARG A 355 5.04 -1.21 -4.47
C ARG A 355 5.37 0.25 -4.80
N GLY A 356 6.65 0.61 -4.78
CA GLY A 356 7.11 1.95 -5.18
C GLY A 356 6.81 2.26 -6.64
N VAL A 357 7.05 1.30 -7.53
CA VAL A 357 6.75 1.42 -8.97
C VAL A 357 5.25 1.58 -9.20
N LEU A 358 4.42 0.72 -8.59
CA LEU A 358 2.96 0.80 -8.70
C LEU A 358 2.39 2.13 -8.17
N ALA A 359 3.01 2.70 -7.12
CA ALA A 359 2.62 4.01 -6.61
C ALA A 359 2.88 5.12 -7.64
N LEU A 360 4.03 5.09 -8.33
CA LEU A 360 4.35 6.05 -9.40
C LEU A 360 3.40 5.92 -10.59
N GLU A 361 3.06 4.69 -11.01
CA GLU A 361 2.09 4.46 -12.08
C GLU A 361 0.70 5.02 -11.73
N ARG A 362 0.23 4.75 -10.50
CA ARG A 362 -1.05 5.29 -10.00
C ARG A 362 -1.06 6.83 -10.01
N ASP A 363 0.04 7.45 -9.60
CA ASP A 363 0.16 8.90 -9.57
C ASP A 363 0.18 9.48 -10.99
N GLY A 364 0.83 8.80 -11.94
CA GLY A 364 0.78 9.11 -13.37
C GLY A 364 -0.65 9.07 -13.94
N LEU A 365 -1.37 7.97 -13.72
CA LEU A 365 -2.77 7.81 -14.15
C LEU A 365 -3.70 8.85 -13.52
N THR A 366 -3.43 9.22 -12.26
CA THR A 366 -4.17 10.30 -11.59
C THR A 366 -3.94 11.64 -12.28
N GLY A 367 -2.70 11.96 -12.63
CA GLY A 367 -2.38 13.17 -13.40
C GLY A 367 -3.01 13.20 -14.79
N GLU A 368 -3.05 12.08 -15.50
CA GLU A 368 -3.73 11.98 -16.81
C GLU A 368 -5.24 12.22 -16.68
N ARG A 369 -5.88 11.59 -15.69
CA ARG A 369 -7.31 11.78 -15.41
C ARG A 369 -7.62 13.24 -15.09
N ASP A 370 -6.79 13.91 -14.29
CA ASP A 370 -6.99 15.32 -13.96
C ASP A 370 -6.86 16.22 -15.20
N ARG A 371 -5.95 15.91 -16.14
CA ARG A 371 -5.86 16.61 -17.44
C ARG A 371 -7.12 16.40 -18.29
N LEU A 372 -7.61 15.16 -18.40
CA LEU A 372 -8.85 14.87 -19.15
C LEU A 372 -10.06 15.59 -18.55
N VAL A 373 -10.11 15.73 -17.22
CA VAL A 373 -11.15 16.52 -16.54
C VAL A 373 -11.05 17.99 -16.93
N GLN A 374 -9.86 18.58 -16.94
CA GLN A 374 -9.65 19.97 -17.39
C GLN A 374 -10.06 20.18 -18.84
N GLU A 375 -9.66 19.28 -19.75
CA GLU A 375 -10.07 19.34 -21.16
C GLU A 375 -11.58 19.28 -21.30
N ARG A 376 -12.24 18.34 -20.62
CA ARG A 376 -13.71 18.23 -20.60
C ARG A 376 -14.35 19.54 -20.14
N ASP A 377 -13.84 20.16 -19.09
CA ASP A 377 -14.40 21.41 -18.58
C ASP A 377 -14.23 22.58 -19.57
N ILE A 378 -13.13 22.61 -20.33
CA ILE A 378 -12.95 23.54 -21.46
C ILE A 378 -14.01 23.30 -22.53
N TRP A 379 -14.20 22.06 -22.98
CA TRP A 379 -15.22 21.70 -23.98
C TRP A 379 -16.65 22.07 -23.52
N ILE A 380 -16.96 21.88 -22.23
CA ILE A 380 -18.25 22.28 -21.66
C ILE A 380 -18.44 23.79 -21.76
N ASN A 381 -17.41 24.58 -21.42
CA ASN A 381 -17.46 26.03 -21.53
C ASN A 381 -17.63 26.50 -22.98
N GLU A 382 -16.85 25.95 -23.92
CA GLU A 382 -16.98 26.28 -25.35
C GLU A 382 -18.37 25.97 -25.89
N ARG A 383 -18.92 24.80 -25.54
CA ARG A 383 -20.30 24.45 -25.88
C ARG A 383 -21.30 25.43 -25.27
N GLY A 384 -21.08 25.88 -24.03
CA GLY A 384 -21.90 26.90 -23.40
C GLY A 384 -21.92 28.22 -24.18
N VAL A 385 -20.76 28.67 -24.66
CA VAL A 385 -20.64 29.86 -25.52
C VAL A 385 -21.39 29.68 -26.84
N LEU A 386 -21.21 28.55 -27.54
CA LEU A 386 -21.90 28.28 -28.81
C LEU A 386 -23.43 28.23 -28.66
N VAL A 387 -23.94 27.71 -27.55
CA VAL A 387 -25.38 27.74 -27.23
C VAL A 387 -25.86 29.18 -27.08
N GLN A 388 -25.12 30.04 -26.36
CA GLN A 388 -25.47 31.46 -26.22
C GLN A 388 -25.47 32.20 -27.57
N GLU A 389 -24.52 31.91 -28.45
CA GLU A 389 -24.48 32.46 -29.81
C GLU A 389 -25.69 31.99 -30.63
N CYS A 390 -26.04 30.70 -30.57
CA CYS A 390 -27.23 30.18 -31.26
C CYS A 390 -28.53 30.81 -30.74
N ASP A 391 -28.65 31.00 -29.43
CA ASP A 391 -29.79 31.70 -28.83
C ASP A 391 -29.85 33.17 -29.26
N SER A 392 -28.70 33.82 -29.43
CA SER A 392 -28.60 35.18 -29.98
C SER A 392 -29.06 35.25 -31.44
N LEU A 393 -28.50 34.39 -32.30
CA LEU A 393 -28.89 34.30 -33.72
C LEU A 393 -30.37 33.93 -33.88
N THR A 394 -30.91 33.08 -33.01
CA THR A 394 -32.34 32.74 -33.00
C THR A 394 -33.20 33.96 -32.68
N ARG A 395 -32.79 34.80 -31.72
CA ARG A 395 -33.47 36.06 -31.41
C ARG A 395 -33.42 37.02 -32.60
N GLU A 396 -32.25 37.24 -33.19
CA GLU A 396 -32.07 38.10 -34.37
C GLU A 396 -32.94 37.61 -35.54
N ARG A 397 -32.95 36.30 -35.81
CA ARG A 397 -33.82 35.70 -36.83
C ARG A 397 -35.30 35.98 -36.55
N ASN A 398 -35.73 35.84 -35.30
CA ASN A 398 -37.12 36.10 -34.92
C ASN A 398 -37.49 37.58 -35.07
N GLU A 399 -36.56 38.50 -34.82
CA GLU A 399 -36.72 39.93 -35.10
C GLU A 399 -36.86 40.19 -36.59
N LEU A 400 -35.95 39.66 -37.42
CA LEU A 400 -36.04 39.77 -38.89
C LEU A 400 -37.35 39.18 -39.46
N VAL A 401 -37.86 38.09 -38.87
CA VAL A 401 -39.16 37.53 -39.25
C VAL A 401 -40.30 38.49 -38.91
N ARG A 402 -40.27 39.15 -37.75
CA ARG A 402 -41.26 40.17 -37.39
C ARG A 402 -41.22 41.35 -38.34
N ASP A 403 -40.03 41.86 -38.66
CA ASP A 403 -39.84 42.96 -39.61
C ASP A 403 -40.37 42.58 -41.00
N ARG A 404 -40.06 41.36 -41.47
CA ARG A 404 -40.60 40.84 -42.73
C ARG A 404 -42.13 40.78 -42.71
N ASP A 405 -42.72 40.30 -41.62
CA ASP A 405 -44.17 40.19 -41.47
C ASP A 405 -44.84 41.59 -41.37
N GLU A 406 -44.13 42.59 -40.86
CA GLU A 406 -44.54 44.00 -40.91
C GLU A 406 -44.52 44.57 -42.31
N VAL A 407 -43.41 44.40 -43.05
CA VAL A 407 -43.31 44.80 -44.46
C VAL A 407 -44.37 44.09 -45.31
N ALA A 408 -44.67 42.82 -45.03
CA ALA A 408 -45.74 42.09 -45.72
C ALA A 408 -47.12 42.71 -45.45
N ARG A 409 -47.41 43.10 -44.20
CA ARG A 409 -48.64 43.82 -43.83
C ARG A 409 -48.74 45.18 -44.53
N GLU A 410 -47.65 45.94 -44.58
CA GLU A 410 -47.59 47.22 -45.31
C GLU A 410 -47.86 47.03 -46.80
N ARG A 411 -47.20 46.04 -47.43
CA ARG A 411 -47.44 45.67 -48.83
C ARG A 411 -48.89 45.31 -49.07
N ASP A 412 -49.48 44.47 -48.23
CA ASP A 412 -50.87 44.04 -48.38
C ASP A 412 -51.84 45.23 -48.19
N GLY A 413 -51.52 46.17 -47.30
CA GLY A 413 -52.23 47.46 -47.17
C GLY A 413 -52.15 48.31 -48.44
N LEU A 414 -50.95 48.46 -49.03
CA LEU A 414 -50.76 49.17 -50.30
C LEU A 414 -51.50 48.50 -51.47
N ILE A 415 -51.57 47.17 -51.50
CA ILE A 415 -52.36 46.44 -52.50
C ILE A 415 -53.85 46.74 -52.34
N GLN A 416 -54.37 46.77 -51.11
CA GLN A 416 -55.76 47.15 -50.86
C GLN A 416 -56.05 48.58 -51.32
N GLU A 417 -55.14 49.51 -51.04
CA GLU A 417 -55.24 50.89 -51.53
C GLU A 417 -55.23 50.95 -53.05
N GLN A 418 -54.33 50.22 -53.71
CA GLN A 418 -54.29 50.12 -55.18
C GLN A 418 -55.60 49.57 -55.75
N VAL A 419 -56.17 48.53 -55.13
CA VAL A 419 -57.46 47.95 -55.56
C VAL A 419 -58.60 48.95 -55.37
N SER A 420 -58.59 49.73 -54.28
CA SER A 420 -59.54 50.83 -54.07
C SER A 420 -59.43 51.88 -55.17
N LEU A 421 -58.21 52.36 -55.45
CA LEU A 421 -57.94 53.33 -56.52
C LEU A 421 -58.32 52.78 -57.91
N MET A 422 -58.16 51.48 -58.15
CA MET A 422 -58.65 50.84 -59.38
C MET A 422 -60.18 50.86 -59.48
N HIS A 423 -60.90 50.59 -58.38
CA HIS A 423 -62.35 50.72 -58.35
C HIS A 423 -62.78 52.17 -58.61
N ASP A 424 -62.13 53.15 -57.98
CA ASP A 424 -62.38 54.58 -58.20
C ASP A 424 -62.14 54.96 -59.66
N ARG A 425 -61.04 54.49 -60.25
CA ARG A 425 -60.72 54.66 -61.68
C ARG A 425 -61.80 54.04 -62.57
N ASP A 426 -62.25 52.83 -62.28
CA ASP A 426 -63.26 52.13 -63.08
C ASP A 426 -64.64 52.81 -62.97
N ALA A 427 -64.99 53.34 -61.80
CA ALA A 427 -66.16 54.18 -61.61
C ALA A 427 -66.08 55.50 -62.42
N LEU A 428 -64.93 56.17 -62.40
CA LEU A 428 -64.68 57.35 -63.24
C LEU A 428 -64.76 57.01 -64.74
N ARG A 429 -64.25 55.84 -65.14
CA ARG A 429 -64.30 55.39 -66.54
C ARG A 429 -65.73 55.11 -67.01
N LEU A 430 -66.57 54.52 -66.15
CA LEU A 430 -68.00 54.37 -66.41
C LEU A 430 -68.70 55.73 -66.56
N SER A 431 -68.37 56.69 -65.69
CA SER A 431 -68.90 58.07 -65.80
C SER A 431 -68.48 58.73 -67.11
N LEU A 432 -67.24 58.56 -67.54
CA LEU A 432 -66.75 59.08 -68.82
C LEU A 432 -67.46 58.40 -70.00
N GLY A 433 -67.68 57.08 -69.92
CA GLY A 433 -68.43 56.30 -70.91
C GLY A 433 -69.86 56.80 -71.09
N ASN A 434 -70.54 57.14 -69.99
CA ASN A 434 -71.87 57.76 -70.03
C ASN A 434 -71.82 59.14 -70.72
N PHE A 435 -70.81 59.95 -70.41
CA PHE A 435 -70.64 61.27 -71.03
C PHE A 435 -70.37 61.20 -72.54
N THR A 436 -69.58 60.21 -72.98
CA THR A 436 -69.32 59.97 -74.42
C THR A 436 -70.57 59.48 -75.16
N ALA A 437 -71.41 58.66 -74.53
CA ALA A 437 -72.68 58.23 -75.13
C ALA A 437 -73.67 59.40 -75.29
N GLU A 438 -73.67 60.37 -74.35
CA GLU A 438 -74.41 61.62 -74.52
C GLU A 438 -73.86 62.47 -75.66
N GLN A 439 -72.53 62.54 -75.85
CA GLN A 439 -71.91 63.23 -77.00
C GLN A 439 -72.29 62.61 -78.35
N ASP A 440 -72.30 61.28 -78.45
CA ASP A 440 -72.63 60.58 -79.71
C ASP A 440 -74.11 60.78 -80.10
N LEU A 441 -75.03 60.89 -79.12
CA LEU A 441 -76.43 61.24 -79.34
C LEU A 441 -76.61 62.67 -79.88
N VAL A 442 -75.76 63.62 -79.49
CA VAL A 442 -75.80 65.01 -79.98
C VAL A 442 -75.24 65.09 -81.41
N LEU A 443 -74.15 64.38 -81.70
CA LEU A 443 -73.52 64.32 -83.02
C LEU A 443 -74.43 63.69 -84.10
N ALA A 444 -75.22 62.66 -83.76
CA ALA A 444 -76.19 62.07 -84.69
C ALA A 444 -77.29 63.08 -85.11
N ARG A 445 -77.63 64.04 -84.25
CA ARG A 445 -78.66 65.07 -84.51
C ARG A 445 -78.17 66.22 -85.39
N GLU A 446 -76.85 66.43 -85.48
CA GLU A 446 -76.23 67.48 -86.31
C GLU A 446 -75.96 67.06 -87.76
N ILE A 447 -75.95 65.75 -88.08
CA ILE A 447 -75.67 65.22 -89.44
C ILE A 447 -76.93 65.08 -90.31
N GLU A 448 -78.13 64.98 -89.71
CA GLU A 448 -79.37 64.75 -90.45
C GLU A 448 -79.99 66.04 -91.05
N ASN A 449 -79.70 67.20 -90.46
CA ASN A 449 -80.25 68.50 -90.89
C ASN A 449 -79.74 69.05 -92.25
N PRO A 450 -78.49 68.84 -92.69
CA PRO A 450 -78.02 69.33 -93.99
C PRO A 450 -78.38 68.44 -95.19
N SER A 451 -78.65 67.14 -94.99
CA SER A 451 -78.88 66.19 -96.09
C SER A 451 -80.28 66.36 -96.72
N VAL A 452 -81.29 66.69 -95.91
CA VAL A 452 -82.68 66.93 -96.36
C VAL A 452 -82.82 68.27 -97.11
N ALA A 453 -81.99 69.28 -96.80
CA ALA A 453 -82.00 70.58 -97.48
C ALA A 453 -81.33 70.57 -98.87
N SER A 454 -80.31 69.72 -99.08
CA SER A 454 -79.53 69.66 -100.33
C SER A 454 -80.22 68.89 -101.47
N GLU A 455 -81.17 68.00 -101.13
CA GLU A 455 -81.94 67.22 -102.10
C GLU A 455 -83.18 67.98 -102.63
N CYS A 456 -83.68 68.97 -101.87
CA CYS A 456 -84.76 69.87 -102.26
C CYS A 456 -84.31 70.90 -103.34
N HIS A 457 -83.12 71.49 -103.20
CA HIS A 457 -82.57 72.48 -104.13
C HIS A 457 -82.22 71.89 -105.53
N ARG A 458 -81.89 70.59 -105.58
CA ARG A 458 -81.51 69.89 -106.83
C ARG A 458 -82.72 69.59 -107.73
N ARG A 459 -83.93 69.44 -107.17
CA ARG A 459 -85.19 69.24 -107.91
C ARG A 459 -85.75 70.54 -108.49
N GLU A 460 -85.43 71.70 -107.89
CA GLU A 460 -85.90 73.02 -108.32
C GLU A 460 -85.15 73.55 -109.55
N LEU A 461 -83.84 73.27 -109.66
CA LEU A 461 -83.01 73.67 -110.80
C LEU A 461 -83.30 72.88 -112.10
N ALA A 462 -83.87 71.67 -112.00
CA ALA A 462 -84.25 70.87 -113.16
C ALA A 462 -85.54 71.39 -113.85
N LEU A 463 -86.49 71.94 -113.08
CA LEU A 463 -87.75 72.48 -113.61
C LEU A 463 -87.60 73.89 -114.25
N LEU A 464 -86.57 74.65 -113.86
CA LEU A 464 -86.27 75.95 -114.46
C LEU A 464 -85.53 75.86 -115.80
N ALA A 465 -84.85 74.74 -116.07
CA ALA A 465 -84.18 74.50 -117.36
C ALA A 465 -85.18 74.16 -118.48
N GLU A 466 -86.26 73.41 -118.17
CA GLU A 466 -87.31 73.05 -119.13
C GLU A 466 -88.21 74.24 -119.52
N ALA A 467 -88.44 75.19 -118.61
CA ALA A 467 -89.20 76.42 -118.90
C ALA A 467 -88.44 77.41 -119.81
N ARG A 468 -87.10 77.37 -119.81
CA ARG A 468 -86.25 78.25 -120.65
C ARG A 468 -86.30 77.86 -122.12
N ASP A 469 -86.35 76.56 -122.41
CA ASP A 469 -86.25 76.05 -123.78
C ASP A 469 -87.60 76.16 -124.54
N VAL A 470 -88.72 76.33 -123.84
CA VAL A 470 -90.05 76.66 -124.41
C VAL A 470 -90.18 78.15 -124.75
N ALA A 471 -89.62 79.05 -123.92
CA ALA A 471 -89.68 80.50 -124.15
C ALA A 471 -88.81 80.97 -125.33
N LEU A 472 -87.74 80.24 -125.66
CA LEU A 472 -86.87 80.56 -126.80
C LEU A 472 -87.50 80.19 -128.16
N ALA A 473 -88.48 79.28 -128.20
CA ALA A 473 -89.21 78.92 -129.42
C ALA A 473 -90.29 79.96 -129.80
N GLU A 474 -90.91 80.63 -128.82
CA GLU A 474 -91.93 81.67 -129.06
C GLU A 474 -91.34 83.02 -129.49
N ASN A 475 -90.11 83.32 -129.08
CA ASN A 475 -89.43 84.57 -129.41
C ASN A 475 -88.92 84.61 -130.87
N ALA A 476 -88.66 83.44 -131.48
CA ALA A 476 -88.26 83.33 -132.88
C ALA A 476 -89.41 83.61 -133.86
N ALA A 477 -90.66 83.30 -133.49
CA ALA A 477 -91.85 83.57 -134.31
C ALA A 477 -92.26 85.07 -134.30
N SER A 478 -91.95 85.80 -133.22
CA SER A 478 -92.28 87.22 -133.08
C SER A 478 -91.34 88.16 -133.84
N ALA A 479 -90.12 87.72 -134.17
CA ALA A 479 -89.17 88.50 -134.97
C ALA A 479 -89.55 88.57 -136.46
N GLN A 480 -90.25 87.56 -136.99
CA GLN A 480 -90.71 87.54 -138.39
C GLN A 480 -91.85 88.55 -138.66
N ALA A 481 -92.71 88.83 -137.66
CA ALA A 481 -93.84 89.74 -137.81
C ALA A 481 -93.45 91.23 -137.79
N LEU A 482 -92.29 91.59 -137.21
CA LEU A 482 -91.79 92.97 -137.17
C LEU A 482 -91.11 93.40 -138.49
N GLY A 483 -90.64 92.46 -139.31
CA GLY A 483 -90.04 92.74 -140.61
C GLY A 483 -91.05 93.22 -141.65
N GLU A 484 -92.26 92.64 -141.67
CA GLU A 484 -93.31 92.97 -142.65
C GLU A 484 -93.95 94.34 -142.38
N LEU A 485 -93.96 94.80 -141.12
CA LEU A 485 -94.53 96.11 -140.75
C LEU A 485 -93.62 97.29 -141.14
N GLN A 486 -92.31 97.07 -141.17
CA GLN A 486 -91.32 98.08 -141.56
C GLN A 486 -91.41 98.43 -143.06
N GLN A 487 -91.77 97.46 -143.88
CA GLN A 487 -91.91 97.63 -145.33
C GLN A 487 -93.11 98.51 -145.71
N ALA A 488 -94.21 98.43 -144.94
CA ALA A 488 -95.41 99.24 -145.19
C ALA A 488 -95.30 100.71 -144.75
N TYR A 489 -94.38 101.02 -143.82
CA TYR A 489 -94.20 102.39 -143.31
C TYR A 489 -93.47 103.30 -144.31
N ASN A 490 -92.51 102.75 -145.06
CA ASN A 490 -91.68 103.55 -145.96
C ASN A 490 -92.43 103.98 -147.23
N ASP A 491 -93.37 103.18 -147.73
CA ASP A 491 -94.20 103.53 -148.90
C ASP A 491 -95.17 104.69 -148.63
N LEU A 492 -95.53 104.92 -147.36
CA LEU A 492 -96.45 105.99 -146.96
C LEU A 492 -95.75 107.35 -146.83
N ALA A 493 -94.48 107.35 -146.43
CA ALA A 493 -93.66 108.57 -146.33
C ALA A 493 -93.43 109.22 -147.70
N HIS A 494 -93.35 108.41 -148.76
CA HIS A 494 -93.09 108.89 -150.11
C HIS A 494 -94.23 109.75 -150.69
N ARG A 495 -95.49 109.50 -150.29
CA ARG A 495 -96.68 110.22 -150.79
C ARG A 495 -96.99 111.53 -150.06
N HIS A 496 -96.48 111.70 -148.84
CA HIS A 496 -96.69 112.92 -148.05
C HIS A 496 -95.79 114.08 -148.51
N GLY A 497 -94.63 113.79 -149.10
CA GLY A 497 -93.72 114.80 -149.63
C GLY A 497 -94.25 115.52 -150.87
N GLU A 498 -94.96 114.81 -151.76
CA GLU A 498 -95.48 115.36 -153.02
C GLU A 498 -96.60 116.40 -152.81
N LEU A 499 -97.33 116.31 -151.70
CA LEU A 499 -98.44 117.22 -151.37
C LEU A 499 -98.00 118.52 -150.69
N CYS A 500 -96.92 118.51 -149.91
CA CYS A 500 -96.45 119.71 -149.20
C CYS A 500 -95.86 120.77 -150.13
N VAL A 501 -95.34 120.41 -151.29
CA VAL A 501 -94.73 121.40 -152.22
C VAL A 501 -95.77 122.01 -153.16
N GLN A 502 -96.84 121.29 -153.50
CA GLN A 502 -97.98 121.89 -154.21
C GLN A 502 -98.74 122.92 -153.34
N GLN A 503 -98.76 122.71 -152.02
CA GLN A 503 -99.44 123.60 -151.08
C GLN A 503 -98.75 124.96 -150.94
N ASN A 504 -97.42 125.01 -150.93
CA ASN A 504 -96.69 126.28 -150.82
C ASN A 504 -96.66 127.10 -152.11
N ARG A 505 -97.11 126.52 -153.24
CA ARG A 505 -97.24 127.23 -154.52
C ARG A 505 -98.51 128.08 -154.61
N LEU A 506 -99.41 128.02 -153.62
CA LEU A 506 -100.77 128.57 -153.73
C LEU A 506 -101.16 129.64 -152.68
N PHE A 507 -100.36 129.92 -151.65
CA PHE A 507 -100.84 130.73 -150.51
C PHE A 507 -100.20 132.11 -150.32
N THR A 508 -99.29 132.55 -151.19
CA THR A 508 -98.67 133.90 -151.04
C THR A 508 -99.16 134.93 -152.06
N GLU A 509 -100.04 134.59 -153.01
CA GLU A 509 -100.47 135.57 -154.03
C GLU A 509 -101.60 136.54 -153.63
N LEU A 510 -102.51 136.26 -152.68
CA LEU A 510 -103.62 137.20 -152.41
C LEU A 510 -104.08 137.06 -150.93
N ARG A 511 -104.07 138.05 -150.02
CA ARG A 511 -104.42 139.48 -150.15
C ARG A 511 -105.34 139.70 -151.34
N LEU A 512 -106.60 139.32 -151.16
CA LEU A 512 -107.65 139.91 -151.97
C LEU A 512 -107.54 141.44 -151.86
N GLU A 513 -107.71 142.12 -152.99
CA GLU A 513 -108.83 143.08 -152.99
C GLU A 513 -110.05 142.39 -152.34
N GLY A 514 -110.22 142.55 -151.01
CA GLY A 514 -111.48 142.44 -150.26
C GLY A 514 -111.99 141.08 -149.70
N GLY A 515 -112.65 141.14 -148.53
CA GLY A 515 -113.98 140.53 -148.39
C GLY A 515 -114.22 139.43 -147.34
N PRO A 516 -115.15 139.63 -146.36
CA PRO A 516 -115.60 138.66 -145.36
C PRO A 516 -116.97 138.01 -145.71
N MET A 517 -117.53 137.24 -144.75
CA MET A 517 -118.93 136.74 -144.59
C MET A 517 -119.13 135.24 -144.84
N ALA A 518 -120.18 134.57 -144.34
CA ALA A 518 -121.07 134.69 -143.18
C ALA A 518 -121.99 133.45 -143.20
N LEU A 519 -122.71 133.28 -142.07
CA LEU A 519 -123.70 132.29 -141.68
C LEU A 519 -124.55 131.55 -142.75
N ARG A 520 -124.92 130.33 -142.33
CA ARG A 520 -126.05 129.48 -142.75
C ARG A 520 -125.85 128.62 -144.01
N ASP A 521 -126.25 127.35 -143.84
CA ASP A 521 -126.62 126.38 -144.88
C ASP A 521 -125.40 125.86 -145.70
N VAL A 522 -125.15 124.58 -145.99
CA VAL A 522 -125.96 123.43 -146.43
C VAL A 522 -125.02 122.21 -146.25
N LEU A 523 -125.26 121.22 -145.36
CA LEU A 523 -126.14 120.06 -145.57
C LEU A 523 -126.08 119.51 -147.02
N PRO A 524 -125.03 118.83 -147.55
CA PRO A 524 -124.80 117.39 -147.27
C PRO A 524 -123.45 116.75 -147.79
N LEU A 525 -122.62 116.10 -146.96
CA LEU A 525 -121.78 114.95 -147.39
C LEU A 525 -121.31 114.05 -146.22
N ALA A 526 -122.15 114.00 -145.19
CA ALA A 526 -122.05 113.12 -144.02
C ALA A 526 -122.29 111.62 -144.32
N ARG A 527 -121.91 111.11 -145.50
CA ARG A 527 -122.02 109.68 -145.88
C ARG A 527 -120.69 108.96 -146.06
N ALA A 528 -119.56 109.64 -145.99
CA ALA A 528 -118.25 108.97 -146.11
C ALA A 528 -117.64 108.53 -144.77
N TRP A 529 -118.16 109.02 -143.63
CA TRP A 529 -117.51 108.87 -142.31
C TRP A 529 -117.98 107.68 -141.45
N ARG A 530 -118.97 106.91 -141.92
CA ARG A 530 -119.50 105.75 -141.18
C ARG A 530 -118.56 104.55 -141.05
N PRO A 531 -117.63 104.24 -141.99
CA PRO A 531 -116.75 103.08 -141.85
C PRO A 531 -115.63 103.29 -140.83
N VAL A 532 -115.17 104.52 -140.64
CA VAL A 532 -113.99 104.83 -139.81
C VAL A 532 -114.34 104.81 -138.32
N LEU A 533 -115.48 105.38 -137.92
CA LEU A 533 -115.87 105.42 -136.50
C LEU A 533 -116.31 104.05 -135.96
N ARG A 534 -116.78 103.14 -136.83
CA ARG A 534 -117.08 101.76 -136.43
C ARG A 534 -115.82 100.95 -136.10
N ARG A 535 -114.70 101.22 -136.75
CA ARG A 535 -113.43 100.53 -136.46
C ARG A 535 -112.84 100.94 -135.11
N ILE A 536 -112.96 102.21 -134.72
CA ILE A 536 -112.52 102.68 -133.39
C ILE A 536 -113.41 102.08 -132.28
N GLY A 537 -114.70 101.86 -132.55
CA GLY A 537 -115.63 101.20 -131.63
C GLY A 537 -115.45 99.68 -131.48
N ALA A 538 -114.74 99.02 -132.40
CA ALA A 538 -114.39 97.61 -132.26
C ALA A 538 -113.18 97.43 -131.32
N MET A 539 -112.18 98.32 -131.43
CA MET A 539 -110.95 98.25 -130.63
C MET A 539 -111.22 98.45 -129.13
N LYS A 540 -112.09 99.40 -128.77
CA LYS A 540 -112.45 99.64 -127.36
C LYS A 540 -113.27 98.50 -126.71
N ARG A 541 -113.95 97.67 -127.51
CA ARG A 541 -114.71 96.51 -126.99
C ARG A 541 -113.87 95.24 -126.90
N PHE A 542 -112.79 95.15 -127.66
CA PHE A 542 -111.78 94.10 -127.49
C PHE A 542 -111.03 94.27 -126.17
N CYS A 543 -110.55 95.49 -125.86
CA CYS A 543 -109.84 95.75 -124.61
C CYS A 543 -110.69 95.59 -123.33
N ARG A 544 -112.03 95.61 -123.46
CA ARG A 544 -112.93 95.43 -122.30
C ARG A 544 -113.42 93.99 -122.10
N ARG A 545 -113.24 93.09 -123.09
CA ARG A 545 -113.55 91.65 -122.93
C ARG A 545 -112.38 90.80 -122.43
N LEU A 546 -111.13 91.29 -122.50
CA LEU A 546 -110.00 90.66 -121.81
C LEU A 546 -110.03 90.87 -120.29
N MET A 547 -110.87 91.80 -119.81
CA MET A 547 -111.10 92.13 -118.40
C MET A 547 -112.28 91.35 -117.78
N GLY A 548 -112.47 90.07 -118.13
CA GLY A 548 -113.56 89.28 -117.55
C GLY A 548 -113.49 87.78 -117.81
N HIS A 549 -112.55 87.07 -117.19
CA HIS A 549 -112.67 85.65 -116.80
C HIS A 549 -111.52 85.28 -115.86
N GLY A 550 -111.85 85.05 -114.59
CA GLY A 550 -110.96 84.58 -113.53
C GLY A 550 -111.80 83.82 -112.50
N ASN A 551 -112.38 82.70 -112.93
CA ASN A 551 -113.00 81.66 -112.10
C ASN A 551 -111.92 80.61 -111.76
N ASN A 552 -112.03 79.73 -110.76
CA ASN A 552 -112.69 79.63 -109.46
C ASN A 552 -112.23 78.25 -108.94
N GLU A 553 -112.22 78.05 -107.62
CA GLU A 553 -112.23 76.76 -106.90
C GLU A 553 -110.95 75.89 -106.84
N THR A 554 -110.39 75.70 -105.64
CA THR A 554 -110.66 74.52 -104.79
C THR A 554 -109.86 74.60 -103.46
N ALA A 555 -110.57 74.36 -102.35
CA ALA A 555 -110.03 74.29 -100.99
C ALA A 555 -110.61 73.05 -100.29
N HIS A 556 -109.78 72.24 -99.62
CA HIS A 556 -110.13 71.18 -98.66
C HIS A 556 -108.89 70.92 -97.78
N ARG A 557 -108.89 70.94 -96.43
CA ARG A 557 -109.61 70.22 -95.34
C ARG A 557 -109.21 68.74 -95.10
N GLY A 558 -108.62 68.51 -93.91
CA GLY A 558 -108.86 67.38 -92.97
C GLY A 558 -108.18 66.03 -93.29
N GLY A 559 -107.69 65.21 -92.34
CA GLY A 559 -107.63 65.24 -90.87
C GLY A 559 -107.30 63.82 -90.31
N PHE A 560 -106.95 63.72 -88.99
CA PHE A 560 -107.08 62.55 -88.05
C PHE A 560 -106.16 61.31 -88.27
N ARG A 561 -105.65 60.50 -87.30
CA ARG A 561 -105.57 60.41 -85.81
C ARG A 561 -104.68 59.18 -85.41
N GLU A 562 -104.21 59.15 -84.13
CA GLU A 562 -103.79 57.99 -83.25
C GLU A 562 -102.55 57.14 -83.67
N GLN A 563 -101.59 56.76 -82.80
CA GLN A 563 -101.48 56.65 -81.33
C GLN A 563 -100.32 57.46 -80.72
#